data_AF-U3U616-F1
#
_entry.id   AF-U3U616-F1
#
_cell.length_a   1.000
_cell.length_b   1.000
_cell.length_c   1.000
_cell.angle_alpha   90.00
_cell.angle_beta   90.00
_cell.angle_gamma   90.00
#
_symmetry.space_group_name_H-M   'P 1'
#
loop_
_entity.id
_entity.type
_entity.pdbx_description
1 polymer ?
#
loop_
_entity_poly.entity_id
_entity_poly.type
_entity_poly.pdbx_seq_one_letter_code
_entity_poly.pdbx_strand_id
1 'polypeptide(L)'
;MIDTLRQQIAQQPDGSCRQPRFDAQLFRCKGTRLADYLQELQHNAAQLVASDSDASRRQWLAQKVLDQIAALQRECSSHQLRVVRERPRRDPLQPKRDEYRGYETRLLAMLQQREQHLTRCRAALHKLEIAAQP
;
A
#
# COMPACT_ATOMS: atom_id res chain seq x y z
N MET A 1 6.01 -22.68 14.47
CA MET A 1 5.26 -22.79 13.20
C MET A 1 4.89 -21.43 12.62
N ILE A 2 4.17 -20.56 13.36
CA ILE A 2 3.81 -19.22 12.86
C ILE A 2 5.05 -18.34 12.62
N ASP A 3 6.09 -18.45 13.45
CA ASP A 3 7.34 -17.70 13.26
C ASP A 3 8.08 -18.09 11.97
N THR A 4 8.04 -19.37 11.61
CA THR A 4 8.63 -19.87 10.36
C THR A 4 7.91 -19.28 9.15
N LEU A 5 6.56 -19.25 9.20
CA LEU A 5 5.73 -18.58 8.19
C LEU A 5 6.04 -17.09 8.10
N ARG A 6 6.22 -16.41 9.24
CA ARG A 6 6.59 -14.99 9.29
C ARG A 6 7.92 -14.74 8.57
N GLN A 7 8.93 -15.58 8.81
CA GLN A 7 10.22 -15.46 8.13
C GLN A 7 10.12 -15.70 6.63
N GLN A 8 9.35 -16.72 6.20
CA GLN A 8 9.13 -17.02 4.80
C GLN A 8 8.42 -15.88 4.07
N ILE A 9 7.38 -15.31 4.67
CA ILE A 9 6.64 -14.17 4.11
C ILE A 9 7.52 -12.93 4.02
N ALA A 10 8.37 -12.66 5.03
CA ALA A 10 9.29 -11.53 5.01
C ALA A 10 10.37 -11.63 3.91
N GLN A 11 10.73 -12.84 3.48
CA GLN A 11 11.69 -13.08 2.40
C GLN A 11 11.05 -12.97 1.00
N GLN A 12 9.72 -12.95 0.91
CA GLN A 12 9.00 -12.80 -0.34
C GLN A 12 8.69 -11.31 -0.57
N PRO A 13 8.87 -10.79 -1.80
CA PRO A 13 8.40 -9.46 -2.12
C PRO A 13 6.89 -9.43 -1.92
N ASP A 14 6.43 -8.54 -1.03
CA ASP A 14 5.05 -8.48 -0.53
C ASP A 14 4.00 -8.29 -1.64
N GLY A 15 4.45 -7.94 -2.85
CA GLY A 15 3.79 -8.08 -4.14
C GLY A 15 2.29 -7.84 -4.08
N SER A 16 1.85 -6.62 -4.40
CA SER A 16 0.42 -6.30 -4.39
C SER A 16 -0.34 -7.13 -5.43
N CYS A 17 -1.13 -8.08 -4.96
CA CYS A 17 -2.07 -8.81 -5.82
C CYS A 17 -3.23 -7.91 -6.21
N ARG A 18 -3.81 -8.15 -7.39
CA ARG A 18 -4.95 -7.38 -7.89
C ARG A 18 -6.25 -7.65 -7.14
N GLN A 19 -6.33 -8.80 -6.48
CA GLN A 19 -7.48 -9.29 -5.71
C GLN A 19 -6.98 -9.90 -4.39
N PRO A 20 -7.85 -10.04 -3.38
CA PRO A 20 -7.55 -10.81 -2.18
C PRO A 20 -7.06 -12.22 -2.52
N ARG A 21 -6.04 -12.70 -1.81
CA ARG A 21 -5.34 -13.96 -2.10
C ARG A 21 -6.10 -15.19 -1.59
N PHE A 22 -6.98 -14.98 -0.61
CA PHE A 22 -7.75 -16.04 0.03
C PHE A 22 -9.24 -15.69 0.04
N ASP A 23 -10.08 -16.72 0.14
CA ASP A 23 -11.53 -16.59 0.32
C ASP A 23 -11.86 -15.90 1.66
N ALA A 24 -12.94 -15.12 1.68
CA ALA A 24 -13.52 -14.48 2.85
C ALA A 24 -13.93 -15.46 3.97
N GLN A 25 -14.20 -16.72 3.63
CA GLN A 25 -14.46 -17.77 4.62
C GLN A 25 -13.22 -18.11 5.46
N LEU A 26 -12.04 -18.05 4.84
CA LEU A 26 -10.77 -18.40 5.46
C LEU A 26 -10.14 -17.22 6.20
N PHE A 27 -10.13 -16.05 5.55
CA PHE A 27 -9.62 -14.80 6.11
C PHE A 27 -10.67 -13.71 5.97
N ARG A 28 -10.92 -12.97 7.05
CA ARG A 28 -11.81 -11.80 6.99
C ARG A 28 -11.13 -10.61 6.31
N CYS A 29 -9.81 -10.55 6.38
CA CYS A 29 -9.01 -9.53 5.73
C CYS A 29 -9.16 -9.57 4.22
N LYS A 30 -9.40 -8.40 3.62
CA LYS A 30 -9.46 -8.20 2.16
C LYS A 30 -8.17 -7.59 1.61
N GLY A 31 -7.09 -7.71 2.39
CA GLY A 31 -5.76 -7.22 2.04
C GLY A 31 -5.22 -7.87 0.77
N THR A 32 -4.26 -7.22 0.14
CA THR A 32 -3.58 -7.74 -1.05
C THR A 32 -2.15 -8.20 -0.75
N ARG A 33 -1.71 -8.04 0.51
CA ARG A 33 -0.39 -8.41 1.02
C ARG A 33 -0.49 -9.62 1.93
N LEU A 34 0.56 -10.45 1.95
CA LEU A 34 0.60 -11.62 2.83
C LEU A 34 0.76 -11.25 4.30
N ALA A 35 1.38 -10.10 4.58
CA ALA A 35 1.49 -9.56 5.93
C ALA A 35 0.12 -9.33 6.61
N ASP A 36 -0.88 -8.86 5.87
CA ASP A 36 -2.22 -8.58 6.42
C ASP A 36 -2.90 -9.88 6.91
N TYR A 37 -2.70 -10.97 6.17
CA TYR A 37 -3.21 -12.30 6.52
C TYR A 37 -2.44 -12.92 7.70
N LEU A 38 -1.12 -12.71 7.77
CA LEU A 38 -0.31 -13.15 8.90
C LEU A 38 -0.75 -12.47 10.20
N GLN A 39 -1.08 -11.16 10.15
CA GLN A 39 -1.58 -10.45 11.32
C GLN A 39 -2.92 -11.01 11.82
N GLU A 40 -3.85 -11.34 10.91
CA GLU A 40 -5.12 -11.98 11.29
C GLU A 40 -4.88 -13.36 11.93
N LEU A 41 -3.98 -14.17 11.37
CA LEU A 41 -3.60 -15.47 11.93
C LEU A 41 -3.01 -15.32 13.34
N GLN A 42 -2.09 -14.39 13.55
CA GLN A 42 -1.47 -14.14 14.86
C GLN A 42 -2.52 -13.70 15.88
N HIS A 43 -3.46 -12.86 15.48
CA HIS A 43 -4.56 -12.45 16.34
C HIS A 43 -5.46 -13.62 16.73
N ASN A 44 -5.85 -14.47 15.77
CA ASN A 44 -6.67 -15.66 16.03
C ASN A 44 -5.95 -16.67 16.93
N ALA A 45 -4.65 -16.88 16.72
CA ALA A 45 -3.83 -17.75 17.55
C ALA A 45 -3.70 -17.21 18.99
N ALA A 46 -3.51 -15.91 19.15
CA ALA A 46 -3.49 -15.28 20.49
C ALA A 46 -4.84 -15.42 21.20
N GLN A 47 -5.96 -15.23 20.48
CA GLN A 47 -7.29 -15.47 21.04
C GLN A 47 -7.50 -16.92 21.47
N LEU A 48 -6.97 -17.89 20.72
CA LEU A 48 -7.09 -19.31 21.08
C LEU A 48 -6.40 -19.62 22.41
N VAL A 49 -5.25 -18.99 22.69
CA VAL A 49 -4.49 -19.18 23.94
C VAL A 49 -5.11 -18.42 25.10
N ALA A 50 -5.62 -17.21 24.86
CA ALA A 50 -6.11 -16.33 25.91
C ALA A 50 -7.58 -16.59 26.33
N SER A 51 -8.36 -17.33 25.54
CA SER A 51 -9.81 -17.39 25.75
C SER A 51 -10.25 -18.54 26.66
N ASP A 52 -10.97 -18.18 27.73
CA ASP A 52 -11.77 -19.08 28.56
C ASP A 52 -13.12 -19.40 27.89
N SER A 53 -13.13 -19.48 26.56
CA SER A 53 -14.35 -19.60 25.76
C SER A 53 -14.89 -21.03 25.77
N ASP A 54 -16.16 -21.21 25.44
CA ASP A 54 -16.79 -22.54 25.35
C ASP A 54 -16.00 -23.49 24.45
N ALA A 55 -15.97 -24.78 24.80
CA ALA A 55 -15.19 -25.80 24.10
C ALA A 55 -15.46 -25.81 22.58
N SER A 56 -16.72 -25.66 22.18
CA SER A 56 -17.14 -25.59 20.77
C SER A 56 -16.51 -24.40 20.03
N ARG A 57 -16.39 -23.24 20.68
CA ARG A 57 -15.80 -22.04 20.09
C ARG A 57 -14.28 -22.17 19.96
N ARG A 58 -13.63 -22.75 20.98
CA ARG A 58 -12.19 -23.07 20.92
C ARG A 58 -11.88 -24.06 19.80
N GLN A 59 -12.68 -25.12 19.66
CA GLN A 59 -12.49 -26.11 18.60
C GLN A 59 -12.65 -25.48 17.21
N TRP A 60 -13.68 -24.66 17.01
CA TRP A 60 -13.85 -23.91 15.75
C TRP A 60 -12.66 -22.99 15.45
N LEU A 61 -12.17 -22.25 16.45
CA LEU A 61 -11.05 -21.32 16.28
C LEU A 61 -9.75 -22.08 16.00
N ALA A 62 -9.52 -23.21 16.66
CA ALA A 62 -8.37 -24.08 16.41
C ALA A 62 -8.37 -24.61 14.96
N GLN A 63 -9.52 -25.10 14.49
CA GLN A 63 -9.67 -25.55 13.11
C GLN A 63 -9.39 -24.40 12.13
N LYS A 64 -9.95 -23.22 12.39
CA LYS A 64 -9.73 -22.04 11.56
C LYS A 64 -8.25 -21.64 11.50
N VAL A 65 -7.54 -21.65 12.63
CA VAL A 65 -6.10 -21.36 12.68
C VAL A 65 -5.30 -22.38 11.87
N LEU A 66 -5.63 -23.67 11.95
CA LEU A 66 -4.98 -24.71 11.15
C LEU A 66 -5.21 -24.50 9.65
N ASP A 67 -6.45 -24.20 9.25
CA ASP A 67 -6.78 -23.96 7.85
C ASP A 67 -6.04 -22.71 7.31
N GLN A 68 -5.93 -21.66 8.12
CA GLN A 68 -5.17 -20.44 7.80
C GLN A 68 -3.66 -20.72 7.65
N ILE A 69 -3.08 -21.54 8.53
CA ILE A 69 -1.67 -21.97 8.44
C ILE A 69 -1.45 -22.76 7.14
N ALA A 70 -2.30 -23.74 6.85
CA ALA A 70 -2.17 -24.60 5.68
C ALA A 70 -2.32 -23.81 4.36
N ALA A 71 -3.18 -22.80 4.34
CA ALA A 71 -3.33 -21.93 3.19
C ALA A 71 -2.10 -21.02 2.99
N LEU A 72 -1.59 -20.39 4.06
CA LEU A 72 -0.38 -19.57 3.97
C LEU A 72 0.84 -20.39 3.56
N GLN A 73 0.99 -21.62 4.06
CA GLN A 73 2.06 -22.53 3.66
C GLN A 73 1.99 -22.89 2.18
N ARG A 74 0.79 -23.25 1.69
CA ARG A 74 0.56 -23.52 0.25
C ARG A 74 0.89 -22.31 -0.62
N GLU A 75 0.52 -21.12 -0.16
CA GLU A 75 0.77 -19.87 -0.89
C GLU A 75 2.25 -19.49 -0.92
N CYS A 76 2.98 -19.77 0.16
CA CYS A 76 4.43 -19.58 0.20
C CYS A 76 5.16 -20.57 -0.72
N SER A 77 4.71 -21.83 -0.78
CA SER A 77 5.33 -22.87 -1.61
C SER A 77 5.00 -22.72 -3.10
N SER A 78 3.82 -22.21 -3.44
CA SER A 78 3.39 -21.99 -4.83
C SER A 78 3.89 -20.67 -5.43
N HIS A 79 4.58 -19.81 -4.66
CA HIS A 79 5.00 -18.48 -5.09
C HIS A 79 5.85 -18.49 -6.38
N GLN A 80 6.69 -19.51 -6.59
CA GLN A 80 7.54 -19.62 -7.79
C GLN A 80 6.76 -20.04 -9.05
N LEU A 81 5.56 -20.59 -8.91
CA LEU A 81 4.72 -21.07 -10.01
C LEU A 81 3.78 -19.99 -10.56
N ARG A 82 3.84 -18.76 -10.01
CA ARG A 82 2.88 -17.73 -10.34
C ARG A 82 3.12 -17.10 -11.70
N VAL A 83 2.09 -17.23 -12.54
CA VAL A 83 2.02 -16.59 -13.85
C VAL A 83 1.83 -15.08 -13.68
N VAL A 84 2.39 -14.31 -14.61
CA VAL A 84 2.31 -12.84 -14.79
C VAL A 84 0.92 -12.20 -14.55
N ARG A 85 -0.17 -12.98 -14.55
CA ARG A 85 -1.57 -12.56 -14.37
C ARG A 85 -1.90 -11.88 -13.04
N GLU A 86 -1.12 -12.11 -11.98
CA GLU A 86 -1.37 -11.49 -10.67
C GLU A 86 -0.74 -10.10 -10.49
N ARG A 87 0.11 -9.65 -11.44
CA ARG A 87 0.69 -8.31 -11.37
C ARG A 87 -0.43 -7.26 -11.40
N PRO A 88 -0.37 -6.19 -10.59
CA PRO A 88 -1.29 -5.08 -10.73
C PRO A 88 -1.22 -4.63 -12.19
N ARG A 89 -2.37 -4.56 -12.86
CA ARG A 89 -2.44 -4.11 -14.25
C ARG A 89 -1.82 -2.71 -14.30
N ARG A 90 -0.64 -2.58 -14.90
CA ARG A 90 -0.06 -1.28 -15.20
C ARG A 90 -1.10 -0.56 -16.06
N ASP A 91 -1.61 0.57 -15.57
CA ASP A 91 -2.48 1.42 -16.38
C ASP A 91 -1.63 1.88 -17.58
N PRO A 92 -1.96 1.51 -18.83
CA PRO A 92 -1.19 1.91 -19.99
C PRO A 92 -1.14 3.43 -20.16
N LEU A 93 -2.05 4.16 -19.51
CA LEU A 93 -2.08 5.63 -19.50
C LEU A 93 -1.24 6.24 -18.37
N GLN A 94 -0.72 5.46 -17.43
CA GLN A 94 0.08 5.95 -16.31
C GLN A 94 1.30 6.77 -16.78
N PRO A 95 2.10 6.31 -17.77
CA PRO A 95 3.25 7.09 -18.24
C PRO A 95 2.84 8.45 -18.82
N LYS A 96 1.75 8.49 -19.60
CA LYS A 96 1.22 9.76 -20.15
C LYS A 96 0.69 10.69 -19.06
N ARG A 97 0.07 10.16 -18.01
CA ARG A 97 -0.40 10.96 -16.87
C ARG A 97 0.77 11.57 -16.11
N ASP A 98 1.83 10.80 -15.88
CA ASP A 98 3.03 11.27 -15.21
C ASP A 98 3.74 12.35 -16.06
N GLU A 99 3.77 12.15 -17.38
CA GLU A 99 4.26 13.13 -18.35
C GLU A 99 3.46 14.44 -18.29
N TYR A 100 2.13 14.36 -18.32
CA TYR A 100 1.25 15.53 -18.25
C TYR A 100 1.36 16.28 -16.91
N ARG A 101 1.49 15.56 -15.79
CA ARG A 101 1.80 16.19 -14.50
C ARG A 101 3.14 16.91 -14.51
N GLY A 102 4.13 16.35 -15.20
CA GLY A 102 5.43 17.00 -15.42
C GLY A 102 5.28 18.31 -16.18
N TYR A 103 4.47 18.33 -17.25
CA TYR A 103 4.18 19.56 -17.99
C TYR A 103 3.45 20.60 -17.15
N GLU A 104 2.39 20.19 -16.44
CA GLU A 104 1.60 21.08 -15.57
C GLU A 104 2.48 21.73 -14.50
N THR A 105 3.32 20.94 -13.82
CA THR A 105 4.25 21.42 -12.80
C THR A 105 5.20 22.47 -13.36
N ARG A 106 5.73 22.23 -14.57
CA ARG A 106 6.66 23.16 -15.23
C ARG A 106 5.96 24.46 -15.63
N LEU A 107 4.75 24.40 -16.16
CA LEU A 107 3.97 25.58 -16.55
C LEU A 107 3.62 26.44 -15.33
N LEU A 108 3.20 25.82 -14.23
CA LEU A 108 2.94 26.52 -12.97
C LEU A 108 4.19 27.22 -12.44
N ALA A 109 5.34 26.55 -12.47
CA ALA A 109 6.61 27.16 -12.07
C ALA A 109 7.00 28.37 -12.95
N MET A 110 6.79 28.27 -14.26
CA MET A 110 7.03 29.39 -15.19
C MET A 110 6.09 30.58 -14.92
N LEU A 111 4.82 30.32 -14.63
CA LEU A 111 3.85 31.35 -14.28
C LEU A 111 4.27 32.06 -12.98
N GLN A 112 4.57 31.29 -11.94
CA GLN A 112 5.04 31.80 -10.65
C GLN A 112 6.31 32.65 -10.80
N GLN A 113 7.27 32.20 -11.63
CA GLN A 113 8.49 32.97 -11.88
C GLN A 113 8.19 34.31 -12.56
N ARG A 114 7.26 34.34 -13.53
CA ARG A 114 6.84 35.58 -14.20
C ARG A 114 6.14 36.53 -13.25
N GLU A 115 5.24 36.03 -12.41
CA GLU A 115 4.54 36.83 -11.40
C GLU A 115 5.50 37.43 -10.37
N GLN A 116 6.50 36.66 -9.93
CA GLN A 116 7.57 37.15 -9.06
C GLN A 116 8.38 38.25 -9.74
N HIS A 117 8.75 38.08 -11.00
CA HIS A 117 9.48 39.09 -11.76
C HIS A 117 8.67 40.39 -11.89
N LEU A 118 7.40 40.31 -12.25
CA LEU A 118 6.51 41.48 -12.35
C LEU A 118 6.37 42.21 -11.02
N THR A 119 6.20 41.47 -9.92
CA THR A 119 6.14 42.04 -8.57
C THR A 119 7.42 42.79 -8.22
N ARG A 120 8.59 42.23 -8.54
CA ARG A 120 9.89 42.89 -8.32
C ARG A 120 10.02 44.17 -9.14
N CYS A 121 9.66 44.15 -10.42
CA CYS A 121 9.69 45.33 -11.28
C CYS A 121 8.76 46.43 -10.77
N ARG A 122 7.51 46.09 -10.40
CA ARG A 122 6.55 47.04 -9.82
C ARG A 122 7.08 47.65 -8.53
N ALA A 123 7.64 46.83 -7.64
CA ALA A 123 8.24 47.33 -6.40
C ALA A 123 9.44 48.26 -6.66
N ALA A 124 10.26 47.97 -7.68
CA ALA A 124 11.37 48.84 -8.07
C ALA A 124 10.88 50.18 -8.62
N LEU A 125 9.87 50.17 -9.50
CA LEU A 125 9.26 51.39 -10.04
C LEU A 125 8.68 52.27 -8.93
N HIS A 126 7.90 51.69 -8.02
CA HIS A 126 7.32 52.42 -6.89
C HIS A 126 8.39 53.06 -5.98
N LYS A 127 9.51 52.37 -5.75
CA LYS A 127 10.65 52.96 -5.00
C LYS A 127 11.28 54.14 -5.72
N LEU A 128 11.41 54.07 -7.05
CA LEU A 128 11.93 55.16 -7.86
C LEU A 128 10.99 56.37 -7.86
N GLU A 129 9.67 56.14 -7.93
CA GLU A 129 8.65 57.20 -7.83
C GLU A 129 8.69 57.91 -6.48
N ILE A 130 8.80 57.17 -5.37
CA ILE A 130 8.95 57.75 -4.02
C ILE A 130 10.25 58.55 -3.91
N ALA A 131 11.36 58.04 -4.46
CA ALA A 131 12.65 58.73 -4.41
C ALA A 131 12.71 59.99 -5.32
N ALA A 132 11.78 60.11 -6.28
CA ALA A 132 11.67 61.26 -7.18
C ALA A 132 10.66 62.32 -6.70
N GLN A 133 9.97 62.08 -5.58
CA GLN A 133 9.15 63.09 -4.91
C GLN A 133 10.05 63.95 -3.98
N PRO A 134 10.00 65.29 -4.10
CA PRO A 134 10.89 66.21 -3.38
C PRO A 134 10.63 66.28 -1.86
#